data_AF-A0A1I2WV16-F1
#
_entry.id   AF-A0A1I2WV16-F1
#
_cell.length_a   1.000
_cell.length_b   1.000
_cell.length_c   1.000
_cell.angle_alpha   90.00
_cell.angle_beta   90.00
_cell.angle_gamma   90.00
#
_symmetry.space_group_name_H-M   'P 1'
#
loop_
_entity.id
_entity.type
_entity.pdbx_description
1 polymer ?
#
loop_
_entity_poly.entity_id
_entity_poly.type
_entity_poly.pdbx_seq_one_letter_code
_entity_poly.pdbx_strand_id
1 'polypeptide(L)'
;MSNEIDYSSIDIPENEDPENYSWQARRAEILQLLERAGHPRMLNQADLARRYDTSRQNVHNDIDVLADYVAESLGRRRELITEHVFHRAIEGLLDEEEYRKAARTVKEYNEWLTEFQDLQELNERLETIEETQQRAKYR
;
A
#
# COMPACT_ATOMS: atom_id res chain seq x y z
N MET A 1 13.30 6.05 17.92
CA MET A 1 14.34 5.87 16.89
C MET A 1 13.92 4.67 16.05
N SER A 2 13.09 4.90 15.05
CA SER A 2 12.73 3.85 14.08
C SER A 2 13.74 3.96 12.95
N ASN A 3 14.65 2.99 12.85
CA ASN A 3 15.35 2.74 11.60
C ASN A 3 14.25 2.26 10.64
N GLU A 4 13.66 3.17 9.87
CA GLU A 4 12.68 2.84 8.84
C GLU A 4 13.43 2.03 7.77
N ILE A 5 13.21 0.71 7.80
CA ILE A 5 13.76 -0.17 6.79
C ILE A 5 12.89 -0.01 5.56
N ASP A 6 13.50 0.40 4.46
CA ASP A 6 12.84 0.47 3.16
C ASP A 6 12.71 -0.94 2.56
N TYR A 7 11.60 -1.62 2.86
CA TYR A 7 11.33 -2.97 2.39
C TYR A 7 11.14 -3.05 0.86
N SER A 8 10.83 -1.94 0.19
CA SER A 8 10.67 -1.88 -1.27
C SER A 8 11.99 -2.01 -2.03
N SER A 9 13.10 -1.65 -1.38
CA SER A 9 14.46 -1.66 -1.94
C SER A 9 15.27 -2.90 -1.55
N ILE A 10 14.69 -3.85 -0.81
CA ILE A 10 15.37 -5.07 -0.39
C ILE A 10 15.31 -6.10 -1.51
N ASP A 11 16.49 -6.60 -1.88
CA ASP A 11 16.61 -7.69 -2.85
C ASP A 11 16.15 -9.01 -2.22
N ILE A 12 15.22 -9.70 -2.88
CA ILE A 12 14.68 -10.98 -2.41
C ILE A 12 15.56 -12.07 -3.01
N PRO A 13 16.21 -12.93 -2.19
CA PRO A 13 17.13 -13.93 -2.72
C PRO A 13 16.37 -14.99 -3.54
N GLU A 14 16.49 -14.94 -4.87
CA GLU A 14 15.80 -15.91 -5.76
C GLU A 14 16.36 -17.34 -5.67
N ASN A 15 17.59 -17.48 -5.16
CA ASN A 15 18.31 -18.76 -5.07
C ASN A 15 18.29 -19.37 -3.66
N GLU A 16 17.57 -18.76 -2.72
CA GLU A 16 17.43 -19.26 -1.35
C GLU A 16 16.04 -19.85 -1.14
N ASP A 17 15.94 -20.90 -0.33
CA ASP A 17 14.64 -21.43 0.06
C ASP A 17 13.92 -20.39 0.93
N PRO A 18 12.64 -20.04 0.65
CA PRO A 18 11.85 -19.12 1.45
C PRO A 18 11.81 -19.44 2.95
N GLU A 19 12.00 -20.70 3.34
CA GLU A 19 12.10 -21.11 4.75
C GLU A 19 13.33 -20.51 5.46
N ASN A 20 14.39 -20.20 4.70
CA ASN A 20 15.64 -19.62 5.21
C ASN A 20 15.70 -18.09 5.09
N TYR A 21 14.65 -17.46 4.54
CA TYR A 21 14.64 -16.01 4.40
C TYR A 21 14.84 -15.30 5.74
N SER A 22 15.69 -14.27 5.72
CA SER A 22 15.73 -13.28 6.81
C SER A 22 14.35 -12.65 6.99
N TRP A 23 14.05 -12.15 8.19
CA TRP A 23 12.77 -11.48 8.45
C TRP A 23 12.57 -10.24 7.57
N GLN A 24 13.67 -9.58 7.17
CA GLN A 24 13.62 -8.45 6.23
C GLN A 24 13.24 -8.92 4.82
N ALA A 25 13.90 -9.96 4.30
CA ALA A 25 13.60 -10.52 2.98
C ALA A 25 12.18 -11.09 2.92
N ARG A 26 11.72 -11.75 3.99
CA ARG A 26 10.34 -12.21 4.13
C ARG A 26 9.34 -11.06 4.06
N ARG A 27 9.57 -9.96 4.79
CA ARG A 27 8.68 -8.78 4.74
C ARG A 27 8.72 -8.10 3.38
N ALA A 28 9.87 -8.02 2.73
CA ALA A 28 9.99 -7.52 1.38
C ALA A 28 9.19 -8.37 0.37
N GLU A 29 9.26 -9.70 0.47
CA GLU A 29 8.44 -10.58 -0.38
C GLU A 29 6.95 -10.47 -0.05
N ILE A 30 6.56 -10.44 1.23
CA ILE A 30 5.16 -10.24 1.63
C ILE A 30 4.63 -8.90 1.11
N LEU A 31 5.45 -7.83 1.11
CA LEU A 31 5.10 -6.55 0.54
C LEU A 31 4.85 -6.66 -0.97
N GLN A 32 5.75 -7.29 -1.73
CA GLN A 32 5.52 -7.54 -3.16
C GLN A 32 4.26 -8.38 -3.43
N LEU A 33 4.01 -9.40 -2.60
CA LEU A 33 2.81 -10.22 -2.70
C LEU A 33 1.55 -9.41 -2.36
N LEU A 34 1.63 -8.51 -1.39
CA LEU A 34 0.54 -7.63 -1.01
C LEU A 34 0.22 -6.61 -2.10
N GLU A 35 1.24 -6.02 -2.73
CA GLU A 35 1.12 -5.13 -3.88
C GLU A 35 0.46 -5.83 -5.07
N ARG A 36 0.88 -7.08 -5.36
CA ARG A 36 0.26 -7.91 -6.41
C ARG A 36 -1.17 -8.34 -6.07
N ALA A 37 -1.44 -8.68 -4.81
CA ALA A 37 -2.74 -9.21 -4.38
C ALA A 37 -3.78 -8.11 -4.14
N GLY A 38 -3.34 -6.87 -3.92
CA GLY A 38 -4.18 -5.68 -3.80
C GLY A 38 -4.85 -5.48 -2.43
N HIS A 39 -4.92 -6.50 -1.59
CA HIS A 39 -5.51 -6.40 -0.26
C HIS A 39 -5.00 -7.51 0.69
N PRO A 40 -4.71 -7.24 1.99
CA PRO A 40 -4.16 -8.25 2.90
C PRO A 40 -5.00 -9.52 3.03
N ARG A 41 -6.33 -9.40 2.90
CA ARG A 41 -7.26 -10.56 2.95
C ARG A 41 -7.17 -11.48 1.72
N MET A 42 -6.51 -11.06 0.65
CA MET A 42 -6.24 -11.91 -0.51
C MET A 42 -5.02 -12.80 -0.28
N LEU A 43 -4.20 -12.50 0.73
CA LEU A 43 -3.08 -13.34 1.13
C LEU A 43 -3.56 -14.42 2.11
N ASN A 44 -3.31 -15.68 1.76
CA ASN A 44 -3.54 -16.79 2.68
C ASN A 44 -2.39 -16.88 3.69
N GLN A 45 -2.62 -16.36 4.90
CA GLN A 45 -1.62 -16.37 5.97
C GLN A 45 -1.14 -17.78 6.35
N ALA A 46 -1.97 -18.82 6.15
CA ALA A 46 -1.57 -20.19 6.40
C ALA A 46 -0.60 -20.71 5.33
N ASP A 47 -0.73 -20.25 4.08
CA ASP A 47 0.19 -20.60 3.00
C ASP A 47 1.52 -19.87 3.16
N LEU A 48 1.48 -18.59 3.52
CA LEU A 48 2.68 -17.82 3.85
C LEU A 48 3.41 -18.39 5.07
N ALA A 49 2.67 -18.78 6.12
CA ALA A 49 3.25 -19.40 7.31
C ALA A 49 4.00 -20.69 6.95
N ARG A 50 3.44 -21.51 6.07
CA ARG A 50 4.10 -22.71 5.55
C ARG A 50 5.30 -22.37 4.67
N ARG A 51 5.18 -21.38 3.78
CA ARG A 51 6.25 -20.94 2.87
C ARG A 51 7.51 -20.51 3.62
N TYR A 52 7.34 -19.80 4.74
CA TYR A 52 8.46 -19.21 5.50
C TYR A 52 8.85 -19.99 6.75
N ASP A 53 8.39 -21.24 6.88
CA ASP A 53 8.50 -22.07 8.10
C ASP A 53 8.27 -21.26 9.40
N THR A 54 7.15 -20.54 9.46
CA THR A 54 6.86 -19.64 10.57
C THR A 54 5.42 -19.75 11.04
N SER A 55 5.11 -19.12 12.18
CA SER A 55 3.76 -19.15 12.71
C SER A 55 2.84 -18.19 11.95
N ARG A 56 1.54 -18.53 11.86
CA ARG A 56 0.51 -17.60 11.35
C ARG A 56 0.51 -16.26 12.09
N GLN A 57 0.82 -16.26 13.38
CA GLN A 57 0.94 -15.05 14.17
C GLN A 57 2.10 -14.16 13.71
N ASN A 58 3.24 -14.74 13.33
CA ASN A 58 4.37 -13.99 12.79
C ASN A 58 4.01 -13.35 11.45
N VAL A 59 3.33 -14.09 10.56
CA VAL A 59 2.85 -13.54 9.29
C VAL A 59 1.86 -12.39 9.52
N HIS A 60 0.93 -12.54 10.48
CA HIS A 60 0.01 -11.47 10.83
C HIS A 60 0.75 -10.21 11.31
N ASN A 61 1.71 -10.36 12.23
CA ASN A 61 2.53 -9.25 12.72
C ASN A 61 3.36 -8.61 11.59
N ASP A 62 3.88 -9.41 10.66
CA ASP A 62 4.64 -8.92 9.51
C ASP A 62 3.74 -8.09 8.58
N ILE A 63 2.51 -8.53 8.33
CA ILE A 63 1.51 -7.76 7.57
C ILE A 63 1.15 -6.46 8.28
N ASP A 64 0.99 -6.45 9.60
CA ASP A 64 0.69 -5.23 10.36
C ASP A 64 1.83 -4.23 10.28
N VAL A 65 3.08 -4.68 10.45
CA VAL A 65 4.27 -3.81 10.30
C VAL A 65 4.36 -3.24 8.88
N LEU A 66 4.07 -4.04 7.85
CA LEU A 66 4.08 -3.56 6.47
C LEU A 66 2.94 -2.58 6.21
N ALA A 67 1.76 -2.79 6.81
CA ALA A 67 0.66 -1.85 6.71
C ALA A 67 0.98 -0.50 7.36
N ASP A 68 1.73 -0.50 8.46
CA ASP A 68 2.21 0.72 9.11
C ASP A 68 3.32 1.39 8.29
N TYR A 69 4.29 0.64 7.77
CA TYR A 69 5.33 1.17 6.85
C TYR A 69 4.71 1.80 5.59
N VAL A 70 3.69 1.17 5.03
CA VAL A 70 2.93 1.70 3.89
C VAL A 70 2.13 2.96 4.28
N ALA A 71 1.61 3.03 5.51
CA ALA A 71 0.87 4.18 6.01
C ALA A 71 1.77 5.36 6.43
N GLU A 72 3.01 5.10 6.84
CA GLU A 72 4.01 6.11 7.19
C GLU A 72 4.71 6.67 5.95
N SER A 73 5.02 5.82 4.96
CA SER A 73 5.55 6.27 3.66
C SER A 73 4.51 7.02 2.80
N LEU A 74 3.22 6.73 2.99
CA LEU A 74 2.09 7.38 2.32
C LEU A 74 0.96 7.52 3.34
N GLY A 75 0.62 8.74 3.77
CA GLY A 75 -0.37 9.05 4.82
C GLY A 75 -1.83 8.61 4.60
N ARG A 76 -2.10 7.50 3.89
CA ARG A 76 -3.34 7.21 3.18
C ARG A 76 -3.61 5.70 3.06
N ARG A 77 -3.85 5.01 4.18
CA ARG A 77 -4.28 3.58 4.18
C ARG A 77 -5.53 3.30 3.32
N ARG A 78 -6.41 4.29 3.14
CA ARG A 78 -7.59 4.19 2.27
C ARG A 78 -7.25 4.21 0.78
N GLU A 79 -6.13 4.78 0.40
CA GLU A 79 -5.88 5.18 -0.98
C GLU A 79 -5.06 4.12 -1.70
N LEU A 80 -4.14 3.44 -0.99
CA LEU A 80 -3.58 2.18 -1.47
C LEU A 80 -4.66 1.11 -1.68
N ILE A 81 -5.62 1.00 -0.75
CA ILE A 81 -6.74 0.05 -0.92
C ILE A 81 -7.59 0.45 -2.14
N THR A 82 -7.81 1.74 -2.36
CA THR A 82 -8.61 2.25 -3.48
C THR A 82 -7.90 2.04 -4.82
N GLU A 83 -6.63 2.45 -4.93
CA GLU A 83 -5.77 2.25 -6.10
C GLU A 83 -5.65 0.78 -6.47
N HIS A 84 -5.41 -0.09 -5.49
CA HIS A 84 -5.30 -1.52 -5.74
C HIS A 84 -6.62 -2.18 -6.15
N VAL A 85 -7.77 -1.73 -5.63
CA VAL A 85 -9.09 -2.19 -6.10
C VAL A 85 -9.32 -1.78 -7.55
N PHE A 86 -8.94 -0.55 -7.94
CA PHE A 86 -9.03 -0.09 -9.32
C PHE A 86 -8.14 -0.91 -10.25
N HIS A 87 -6.88 -1.17 -9.88
CA HIS A 87 -5.97 -2.01 -10.68
C HIS A 87 -6.51 -3.43 -10.88
N ARG A 88 -6.98 -4.09 -9.82
CA ARG A 88 -7.54 -5.45 -9.95
C ARG A 88 -8.82 -5.49 -10.78
N ALA A 89 -9.66 -4.45 -10.68
CA ALA A 89 -10.84 -4.34 -11.53
C ALA A 89 -10.46 -4.17 -13.01
N ILE A 90 -9.43 -3.38 -13.31
CA ILE A 90 -8.91 -3.22 -14.67
C ILE A 90 -8.37 -4.54 -15.20
N GLU A 91 -7.55 -5.26 -14.43
CA GLU A 91 -7.01 -6.58 -14.82
C GLU A 91 -8.13 -7.58 -15.14
N GLY A 92 -9.12 -7.73 -14.25
CA GLY A 92 -10.26 -8.62 -14.50
C GLY A 92 -11.06 -8.24 -15.76
N LEU A 93 -11.24 -6.94 -16.01
CA LEU A 93 -11.91 -6.46 -17.22
C LEU A 93 -11.08 -6.71 -18.49
N LEU A 94 -9.75 -6.69 -18.41
CA LEU A 94 -8.89 -7.03 -19.55
C LEU A 94 -8.89 -8.53 -19.84
N ASP A 95 -8.87 -9.37 -18.80
CA ASP A 95 -8.94 -10.84 -18.91
C ASP A 95 -10.27 -11.31 -19.50
N GLU A 96 -11.37 -10.60 -19.21
CA GLU A 96 -12.70 -10.85 -19.79
C GLU A 96 -12.88 -10.22 -21.18
N GLU A 97 -11.84 -9.62 -21.77
CA GLU A 97 -11.88 -8.88 -23.05
C GLU A 97 -12.87 -7.69 -23.05
N GLU A 98 -13.23 -7.19 -21.87
CA GLU A 98 -14.16 -6.08 -21.64
C GLU A 98 -13.44 -4.72 -21.73
N TYR A 99 -12.68 -4.52 -22.82
CA TYR A 99 -11.76 -3.39 -23.01
C TYR A 99 -12.40 -2.01 -22.82
N ARG A 100 -13.67 -1.85 -23.24
CA ARG A 100 -14.39 -0.57 -23.10
C ARG A 100 -14.67 -0.23 -21.63
N LYS A 101 -14.96 -1.24 -20.81
CA LYS A 101 -15.17 -1.05 -19.37
C LYS A 101 -13.82 -0.75 -18.69
N ALA A 102 -12.76 -1.47 -19.04
CA ALA A 102 -11.41 -1.21 -18.52
C ALA A 102 -10.96 0.24 -18.77
N ALA A 103 -11.10 0.73 -20.01
CA ALA A 103 -10.75 2.10 -20.38
C ALA A 103 -11.58 3.15 -19.60
N ARG A 104 -12.85 2.84 -19.32
CA ARG A 104 -13.71 3.70 -18.50
C ARG A 104 -13.26 3.72 -17.05
N THR A 105 -12.95 2.57 -16.46
CA THR A 105 -12.46 2.46 -15.08
C THR A 105 -11.14 3.22 -14.89
N VAL A 106 -10.23 3.17 -15.87
CA VAL A 106 -9.00 3.99 -15.87
C VAL A 106 -9.32 5.49 -15.87
N LYS A 107 -10.28 5.94 -16.67
CA LYS A 107 -10.69 7.34 -16.70
C LYS A 107 -11.25 7.80 -15.35
N GLU A 108 -12.14 7.01 -14.76
CA GLU A 108 -12.76 7.30 -13.45
C GLU A 108 -11.70 7.35 -12.33
N TYR A 109 -10.69 6.48 -12.39
CA TYR A 109 -9.57 6.51 -11.44
C TYR A 109 -8.71 7.77 -11.57
N ASN A 110 -8.39 8.20 -12.79
CA ASN A 110 -7.62 9.44 -13.01
C ASN A 110 -8.37 10.70 -12.56
N GLU A 111 -9.69 10.73 -12.76
CA GLU A 111 -10.55 11.83 -12.29
C GLU A 111 -10.53 11.89 -10.75
N TRP A 112 -10.69 10.75 -10.09
CA TRP A 112 -10.59 10.66 -8.64
C TRP A 112 -9.23 11.10 -8.10
N LEU A 113 -8.12 10.69 -8.72
CA LEU A 113 -6.77 11.12 -8.34
C LEU A 113 -6.59 12.65 -8.42
N THR A 114 -7.14 13.26 -9.45
CA THR A 114 -7.07 14.72 -9.66
C THR A 114 -7.86 15.46 -8.57
N GLU A 115 -9.13 15.07 -8.35
CA GLU A 115 -9.97 15.65 -7.30
C GLU A 115 -9.34 15.49 -5.91
N PHE A 116 -8.70 14.35 -5.68
CA PHE A 116 -8.01 14.07 -4.44
C PHE A 116 -6.81 15.01 -4.23
N GLN A 117 -5.97 15.21 -5.25
CA GLN A 117 -4.82 16.10 -5.18
C GLN A 117 -5.25 17.55 -4.88
N ASP A 118 -6.31 18.02 -5.54
CA ASP A 118 -6.88 19.35 -5.30
C ASP A 118 -7.34 19.53 -3.85
N LEU A 119 -7.96 18.49 -3.26
CA LEU A 119 -8.39 18.51 -1.85
C LEU A 119 -7.21 18.58 -0.86
N GLN A 120 -6.09 17.91 -1.15
CA GLN A 120 -4.90 18.00 -0.31
C GLN A 120 -4.30 19.41 -0.33
N GLU A 121 -4.17 20.01 -1.53
CA GLU A 121 -3.67 21.38 -1.66
C GLU A 121 -4.56 22.38 -0.89
N LEU A 122 -5.88 22.19 -0.96
CA LEU A 122 -6.83 23.02 -0.21
C LEU A 122 -6.66 22.87 1.31
N ASN A 123 -6.45 21.66 1.82
CA ASN A 123 -6.22 21.43 3.25
C ASN A 123 -4.91 22.08 3.73
N GLU A 124 -3.81 21.91 2.99
CA GLU A 124 -2.53 22.55 3.32
C GLU A 124 -2.64 24.09 3.36
N ARG A 125 -3.39 24.65 2.41
CA ARG A 125 -3.67 26.09 2.37
C ARG A 125 -4.55 26.53 3.55
N LEU A 126 -5.54 25.73 3.94
CA LEU A 126 -6.38 26.00 5.12
C LEU A 126 -5.54 26.01 6.40
N GLU A 127 -4.71 24.98 6.62
CA GLU A 127 -3.80 24.90 7.77
C GLU A 127 -2.89 26.14 7.85
N THR A 128 -2.33 26.55 6.72
CA THR A 128 -1.48 27.75 6.64
C THR A 128 -2.24 29.03 7.03
N ILE A 129 -3.49 29.17 6.59
CA ILE A 129 -4.33 30.33 6.92
C ILE A 129 -4.68 30.31 8.41
N GLU A 130 -5.10 29.17 8.94
CA GLU A 130 -5.44 28.98 10.36
C GLU A 130 -4.24 29.32 11.25
N GLU A 131 -3.05 28.83 10.92
CA GLU A 131 -1.82 29.17 11.64
C GLU A 131 -1.52 30.67 11.61
N THR A 132 -1.72 31.31 10.46
CA THR A 132 -1.46 32.75 10.29
C THR A 132 -2.44 33.58 11.13
N GLN A 133 -3.72 33.20 11.15
CA GLN A 133 -4.74 33.85 11.98
C GLN A 133 -4.49 33.62 13.48
N GLN A 134 -4.09 32.40 13.86
CA GLN A 134 -3.70 32.07 15.22
C GLN A 134 -2.55 32.98 15.69
N ARG A 135 -1.48 33.10 14.88
CA ARG A 135 -0.32 33.96 15.17
C ARG A 135 -0.68 35.45 15.24
N ALA A 136 -1.63 35.91 14.42
CA ALA A 136 -2.11 37.29 14.45
C ALA A 136 -2.98 37.60 15.69
N LYS A 137 -3.67 36.60 16.25
CA LYS A 137 -4.53 36.74 17.44
C LYS A 137 -3.77 36.81 18.76
N TYR A 138 -2.52 36.35 18.79
CA TYR A 138 -1.63 36.36 19.97
C TYR A 138 -0.48 37.39 19.86
N ARG A 139 -0.53 38.31 18.88
CA ARG A 139 0.30 39.52 18.81
C ARG A 139 -0.50 40.74 19.28
#